data_AF-A0A8J5MVE1-F1
#
_entry.id   AF-A0A8J5MVE1-F1
#
_cell.length_a   1.000
_cell.length_b   1.000
_cell.length_c   1.000
_cell.angle_alpha   90.00
_cell.angle_beta   90.00
_cell.angle_gamma   90.00
#
_symmetry.space_group_name_H-M   'P 1'
#
loop_
_entity.id
_entity.type
_entity.pdbx_description
1 polymer ?
#
loop_
_entity_poly.entity_id
_entity_poly.type
_entity_poly.pdbx_seq_one_letter_code
_entity_poly.pdbx_strand_id
1 'polypeptide(L)'
;MVMEVQPQLYVRPPRTRAHLPKVITSRGRIIGYHEAGKGIREISRLLVISRDTIRLWVRRYEEEGHVLTRPRPGRPRVTTPAADQQIQRAAERAPLSTTMRIKRRTGVQCHPTTTRRRIRETGRQCFIPARKETLTEAHREARKMFPEAYADSRRLEEFVHARSQQVERDWSDHITWPQGATLPPSLPPASLN
;
A
#
# COMPACT_ATOMS: atom_id res chain seq x y z
N MET A 1 18.84 -21.44 -8.57
CA MET A 1 17.39 -21.54 -8.39
C MET A 1 16.97 -20.36 -7.51
N VAL A 2 16.62 -19.23 -8.12
CA VAL A 2 16.36 -17.98 -7.37
C VAL A 2 14.94 -18.07 -6.82
N MET A 3 14.82 -18.13 -5.49
CA MET A 3 13.52 -18.15 -4.82
C MET A 3 12.87 -16.78 -4.96
N GLU A 4 11.85 -16.69 -5.80
CA GLU A 4 10.99 -15.53 -5.95
C GLU A 4 10.23 -15.31 -4.62
N VAL A 5 10.76 -14.42 -3.77
CA VAL A 5 10.05 -13.98 -2.56
C VAL A 5 9.03 -12.94 -2.99
N GLN A 6 7.80 -13.40 -3.23
CA GLN A 6 6.66 -12.52 -3.51
C GLN A 6 6.49 -11.52 -2.35
N PRO A 7 6.43 -10.19 -2.59
CA PRO A 7 6.24 -9.22 -1.53
C PRO A 7 4.85 -9.42 -0.92
N GLN A 8 4.82 -9.79 0.36
CA GLN A 8 3.61 -9.84 1.17
C GLN A 8 2.96 -8.44 1.19
N LEU A 9 2.03 -8.19 0.27
CA LEU A 9 1.14 -7.05 0.35
C LEU A 9 0.41 -7.15 1.69
N TYR A 10 0.70 -6.22 2.60
CA TYR A 10 -0.02 -6.15 3.87
C TYR A 10 -1.50 -5.83 3.59
N VAL A 11 -2.31 -6.89 3.50
CA VAL A 11 -3.76 -6.78 3.50
C VAL A 11 -4.17 -6.64 4.96
N ARG A 12 -4.60 -5.44 5.34
CA ARG A 12 -5.10 -5.18 6.70
C ARG A 12 -6.12 -6.27 7.06
N PRO A 13 -5.92 -7.05 8.14
CA PRO A 13 -6.81 -8.14 8.47
C PRO A 13 -8.23 -7.59 8.63
N PRO A 14 -9.26 -8.30 8.14
CA PRO A 14 -10.63 -7.88 8.34
C PRO A 14 -10.82 -7.64 9.83
N ARG A 15 -11.43 -6.50 10.21
CA ARG A 15 -11.89 -6.23 11.57
C ARG A 15 -13.00 -7.24 11.89
N THR A 16 -12.63 -8.48 12.13
CA THR A 16 -13.56 -9.53 12.48
C THR A 16 -14.14 -9.15 13.85
N ARG A 17 -15.47 -9.03 13.90
CA ARG A 17 -16.16 -9.02 15.17
C ARG A 17 -15.88 -10.37 15.84
N ALA A 18 -15.34 -10.36 17.06
CA ALA A 18 -14.89 -11.54 17.83
C ALA A 18 -15.93 -12.67 18.02
N HIS A 19 -17.17 -12.49 17.57
CA HIS A 19 -18.27 -13.46 17.60
C HIS A 19 -18.28 -14.53 16.47
N LEU A 20 -17.41 -14.42 15.45
CA LEU A 20 -17.39 -15.35 14.30
C LEU A 20 -17.14 -16.83 14.63
N PRO A 21 -16.22 -17.21 15.54
CA PRO A 21 -15.92 -18.63 15.78
C PRO A 21 -17.09 -19.35 16.44
N LYS A 22 -17.73 -18.76 17.45
CA LYS A 22 -18.84 -19.39 18.19
C LYS A 22 -20.04 -19.72 17.30
N VAL A 23 -20.39 -18.82 16.39
CA VAL A 23 -21.57 -18.98 15.51
C VAL A 23 -21.35 -20.09 14.48
N ILE A 24 -20.14 -20.21 13.93
CA ILE A 24 -19.78 -21.28 12.98
C ILE A 24 -19.78 -22.63 13.71
N THR A 25 -19.22 -22.69 14.92
CA THR A 25 -19.21 -23.91 15.74
C THR A 25 -20.62 -24.41 16.07
N SER A 26 -21.54 -23.53 16.45
CA SER A 26 -22.93 -23.93 16.75
C SER A 26 -23.66 -24.48 15.53
N ARG A 27 -23.47 -23.90 14.34
CA ARG A 27 -24.08 -24.39 13.09
C ARG A 27 -23.47 -25.71 12.65
N GLY A 28 -22.15 -25.86 12.74
CA GLY A 28 -21.46 -27.11 12.45
C GLY A 28 -21.95 -28.25 13.35
N ARG A 29 -22.22 -27.98 14.64
CA ARG A 29 -22.83 -28.97 15.54
C ARG A 29 -24.23 -29.40 15.10
N ILE A 30 -25.07 -28.47 14.65
CA ILE A 30 -26.42 -28.79 14.13
C ILE A 30 -26.30 -29.79 12.97
N ILE A 31 -25.42 -29.50 12.01
CA ILE A 31 -25.21 -30.34 10.84
C ILE A 31 -24.61 -31.70 11.22
N GLY A 32 -23.59 -31.73 12.09
CA GLY A 32 -22.99 -32.99 12.53
C GLY A 32 -23.99 -33.92 13.23
N TYR A 33 -24.90 -33.39 14.05
CA TYR A 33 -25.97 -34.22 14.63
C TYR A 33 -27.01 -34.66 13.58
N HIS A 34 -27.31 -33.82 12.59
CA HIS A 34 -28.21 -34.17 11.50
C HIS A 34 -27.65 -35.30 10.63
N GLU A 35 -26.37 -35.22 10.26
CA GLU A 35 -25.67 -36.28 9.52
C GLU A 35 -25.56 -37.57 10.33
N ALA A 36 -25.49 -37.49 11.66
CA ALA A 36 -25.59 -38.64 12.57
C ALA A 36 -27.02 -39.23 12.69
N GLY A 37 -27.99 -38.76 11.88
CA GLY A 37 -29.36 -39.28 11.84
C GLY A 37 -30.26 -38.84 13.00
N LYS A 38 -29.85 -37.82 13.77
CA LYS A 38 -30.64 -37.33 14.91
C LYS A 38 -31.83 -36.50 14.44
N GLY A 39 -33.00 -36.74 15.03
CA GLY A 39 -34.20 -35.98 14.70
C GLY A 39 -34.12 -34.52 15.15
N ILE A 40 -34.72 -33.59 14.40
CA ILE A 40 -34.72 -32.14 14.68
C ILE A 40 -35.13 -31.80 16.13
N ARG A 41 -36.09 -32.54 16.69
CA ARG A 41 -36.56 -32.36 18.07
C ARG A 41 -35.49 -32.72 19.11
N GLU A 42 -34.70 -33.75 18.84
CA GLU A 42 -33.60 -34.20 19.70
C GLU A 42 -32.46 -33.18 19.66
N ILE A 43 -32.07 -32.74 18.45
CA ILE A 43 -31.05 -31.69 18.25
C ILE A 43 -31.42 -30.40 18.98
N SER A 44 -32.70 -30.00 18.92
CA SER A 44 -33.21 -28.82 19.62
C SER A 44 -33.02 -28.88 21.13
N ARG A 45 -33.25 -30.05 21.74
CA ARG A 45 -33.03 -30.26 23.18
C ARG A 45 -31.55 -30.29 23.54
N LEU A 46 -30.72 -30.96 22.72
CA LEU A 46 -29.28 -31.10 22.94
C LEU A 46 -28.54 -29.76 22.88
N LEU A 47 -28.87 -28.93 21.89
CA LEU A 47 -28.17 -27.66 21.63
C LEU A 47 -28.86 -26.44 22.24
N VAL A 48 -30.08 -26.58 22.77
CA VAL A 48 -30.92 -25.48 23.27
C VAL A 48 -31.13 -24.41 22.18
N ILE A 49 -31.47 -24.87 20.97
CA ILE A 49 -31.71 -24.02 19.79
C ILE A 49 -33.14 -24.25 19.30
N SER A 50 -33.79 -23.20 18.78
CA SER A 50 -35.14 -23.31 18.22
C SER A 50 -35.18 -24.28 17.03
N ARG A 51 -36.29 -25.01 16.93
CA ARG A 51 -36.53 -25.98 15.84
C ARG A 51 -36.49 -25.31 14.46
N ASP A 52 -36.95 -24.06 14.35
CA ASP A 52 -36.95 -23.33 13.08
C ASP A 52 -35.54 -22.93 12.63
N THR A 53 -34.67 -22.59 13.58
CA THR A 53 -33.25 -22.36 13.29
C THR A 53 -32.59 -23.64 12.77
N ILE A 54 -32.90 -24.79 13.37
CA ILE A 54 -32.37 -26.09 12.92
C ILE A 54 -32.86 -26.42 11.51
N ARG A 55 -34.17 -26.31 11.25
CA ARG A 55 -34.76 -26.52 9.91
C ARG A 55 -34.12 -25.60 8.85
N LEU A 56 -33.94 -24.33 9.19
CA LEU A 56 -33.30 -23.35 8.32
C LEU A 56 -31.88 -23.77 7.94
N TRP A 57 -31.09 -24.22 8.92
CA TRP A 57 -29.69 -24.60 8.67
C TRP A 57 -29.55 -25.93 7.96
N VAL A 58 -30.39 -26.93 8.27
CA VAL A 58 -30.43 -28.20 7.53
C VAL A 58 -30.74 -27.92 6.05
N ARG A 59 -31.84 -27.19 5.78
CA ARG A 59 -32.21 -26.81 4.41
C ARG A 59 -31.10 -26.04 3.69
N ARG A 60 -30.49 -25.05 4.35
CA ARG A 60 -29.38 -24.29 3.75
C ARG A 60 -28.16 -25.15 3.48
N TYR A 61 -27.87 -26.12 4.34
CA TYR A 61 -26.74 -27.02 4.15
C TYR A 61 -26.98 -27.98 2.99
N GLU A 62 -28.20 -28.48 2.82
CA GLU A 62 -28.60 -29.25 1.63
C GLU A 62 -28.53 -28.44 0.34
N GLU A 63 -28.87 -27.14 0.38
CA GLU A 63 -28.81 -26.24 -0.78
C GLU A 63 -27.39 -25.74 -1.11
N GLU A 64 -26.58 -25.34 -0.11
CA GLU A 64 -25.30 -24.62 -0.28
C GLU A 64 -24.06 -25.48 0.05
N GLY A 65 -24.19 -26.56 0.81
CA GLY A 65 -23.08 -27.41 1.26
C GLY A 65 -22.15 -26.79 2.31
N HIS A 66 -22.48 -25.61 2.86
CA HIS A 66 -21.64 -24.94 3.87
C HIS A 66 -22.43 -24.21 4.96
N VAL A 67 -21.82 -24.01 6.13
CA VAL A 67 -22.42 -23.31 7.28
C VAL A 67 -22.09 -21.81 7.37
N LEU A 68 -21.48 -21.26 6.31
CA LEU A 68 -21.07 -19.86 6.26
C LEU A 68 -22.28 -18.93 6.19
N THR A 69 -22.09 -17.70 6.68
CA THR A 69 -23.15 -16.68 6.57
C THR A 69 -23.16 -16.12 5.16
N ARG A 70 -24.32 -16.16 4.49
CA ARG A 70 -24.51 -15.50 3.19
C ARG A 70 -24.07 -14.03 3.24
N PRO A 71 -23.39 -13.51 2.20
CA PRO A 71 -23.07 -12.10 2.13
C PRO A 71 -24.36 -11.28 2.12
N ARG A 72 -24.40 -10.21 2.91
CA ARG A 72 -25.53 -9.28 2.88
C ARG A 72 -25.38 -8.36 1.68
N PRO A 73 -26.45 -8.11 0.89
CA PRO A 73 -26.38 -7.29 -0.33
C PRO A 73 -25.99 -5.83 -0.05
N GLY A 74 -26.18 -5.35 1.19
CA GLY A 74 -25.82 -3.98 1.58
C GLY A 74 -26.73 -2.93 0.95
N ARG A 75 -26.35 -1.65 1.09
CA ARG A 75 -27.08 -0.52 0.48
C ARG A 75 -26.70 -0.41 -1.00
N PRO A 76 -27.67 -0.23 -1.92
CA PRO A 76 -27.37 -0.02 -3.33
C PRO A 76 -26.48 1.21 -3.54
N ARG A 77 -25.64 1.15 -4.59
CA ARG A 77 -24.71 2.22 -4.95
C ARG A 77 -25.50 3.39 -5.56
N VAL A 78 -25.05 4.60 -5.25
CA VAL A 78 -25.55 5.85 -5.90
C VAL A 78 -24.99 6.00 -7.32
N THR A 79 -23.83 5.40 -7.59
CA THR A 79 -23.17 5.46 -8.89
C THR A 79 -23.55 4.28 -9.77
N THR A 80 -23.70 4.53 -11.07
CA THR A 80 -23.90 3.48 -12.08
C THR A 80 -22.55 2.92 -12.53
N PRO A 81 -22.51 1.67 -13.06
CA PRO A 81 -21.27 1.09 -13.58
C PRO A 81 -20.61 1.94 -14.69
N ALA A 82 -21.43 2.54 -15.56
CA ALA A 82 -20.94 3.44 -16.61
C ALA A 82 -20.29 4.70 -16.03
N ALA A 83 -20.88 5.30 -15.00
CA ALA A 83 -20.30 6.45 -14.32
C ALA A 83 -18.98 6.09 -13.62
N ASP A 84 -18.90 4.91 -13.01
CA ASP A 84 -17.67 4.41 -12.37
C ASP A 84 -16.55 4.25 -13.41
N GLN A 85 -16.83 3.72 -14.61
CA GLN A 85 -15.86 3.61 -15.70
C GLN A 85 -15.39 4.99 -16.20
N GLN A 86 -16.29 5.97 -16.31
CA GLN A 86 -15.91 7.33 -16.70
C GLN A 86 -14.99 7.99 -15.67
N ILE A 87 -15.26 7.79 -14.38
CA ILE A 87 -14.41 8.25 -13.29
C ILE A 87 -13.02 7.63 -13.39
N GLN A 88 -12.94 6.32 -13.67
CA GLN A 88 -11.66 5.62 -13.82
C GLN A 88 -10.84 6.16 -15.00
N ARG A 89 -11.45 6.28 -16.19
CA ARG A 89 -10.78 6.85 -17.38
C ARG A 89 -10.31 8.28 -17.16
N ALA A 90 -11.10 9.09 -16.45
CA ALA A 90 -10.71 10.46 -16.11
C ALA A 90 -9.52 10.50 -15.14
N ALA A 91 -9.46 9.56 -14.18
CA ALA A 91 -8.33 9.44 -13.28
C ALA A 91 -7.06 8.94 -13.98
N GLU A 92 -7.18 8.03 -14.96
CA GLU A 92 -6.06 7.52 -15.76
C GLU A 92 -5.40 8.62 -16.60
N ARG A 93 -6.21 9.47 -17.24
CA ARG A 93 -5.68 10.58 -18.05
C ARG A 93 -4.97 11.65 -17.23
N ALA A 94 -5.28 11.77 -15.93
CA ALA A 94 -4.76 12.84 -15.10
C ALA A 94 -4.51 12.36 -13.65
N PRO A 95 -3.44 11.57 -13.42
CA PRO A 95 -3.20 10.85 -12.16
C PRO A 95 -2.97 11.79 -10.95
N LEU A 96 -2.52 13.01 -11.19
CA LEU A 96 -2.25 14.01 -10.14
C LEU A 96 -3.45 14.95 -9.89
N SER A 97 -4.56 14.77 -10.62
CA SER A 97 -5.71 15.67 -10.49
C SER A 97 -6.50 15.45 -9.19
N THR A 98 -6.97 16.54 -8.61
CA THR A 98 -7.88 16.50 -7.45
C THR A 98 -9.21 15.83 -7.82
N THR A 99 -9.78 15.12 -6.85
CA THR A 99 -11.08 14.46 -7.01
C THR A 99 -12.21 15.42 -7.44
N MET A 100 -12.16 16.68 -7.02
CA MET A 100 -13.13 17.70 -7.44
C MET A 100 -13.02 18.03 -8.94
N ARG A 101 -11.81 18.11 -9.50
CA ARG A 101 -11.60 18.30 -10.95
C ARG A 101 -12.10 17.09 -11.74
N ILE A 102 -11.83 15.89 -11.24
CA ILE A 102 -12.32 14.65 -11.86
C ILE A 102 -13.85 14.62 -11.86
N LYS A 103 -14.50 14.92 -10.72
CA LYS A 103 -15.96 15.02 -10.64
C LYS A 103 -16.53 16.04 -11.63
N ARG A 104 -15.95 17.25 -11.70
CA ARG A 104 -16.40 18.29 -12.64
C ARG A 104 -16.28 17.82 -14.10
N ARG A 105 -15.19 17.11 -14.44
CA ARG A 105 -14.95 16.59 -15.79
C ARG A 105 -15.92 15.46 -16.17
N THR A 106 -16.34 14.63 -15.22
CA THR A 106 -17.25 13.51 -15.48
C THR A 106 -18.72 13.84 -15.33
N GLY A 107 -19.06 15.00 -14.75
CA GLY A 107 -20.46 15.43 -14.57
C GLY A 107 -21.26 14.57 -13.59
N VAL A 108 -20.61 13.67 -12.83
CA VAL A 108 -21.30 12.75 -11.93
C VAL A 108 -21.83 13.51 -10.71
N GLN A 109 -23.14 13.42 -10.49
CA GLN A 109 -23.83 14.02 -9.35
C GLN A 109 -23.62 13.19 -8.07
N CYS A 110 -22.39 13.22 -7.55
CA CYS A 110 -22.06 12.59 -6.27
C CYS A 110 -21.14 13.46 -5.42
N HIS A 111 -21.03 13.16 -4.13
CA HIS A 111 -20.07 13.81 -3.25
C HIS A 111 -18.63 13.44 -3.68
N PRO A 112 -17.62 14.35 -3.62
CA PRO A 112 -16.24 14.05 -3.99
C PRO A 112 -15.66 12.81 -3.28
N THR A 113 -16.06 12.55 -2.04
CA THR A 113 -15.67 11.34 -1.29
C THR A 113 -16.09 10.05 -2.00
N THR A 114 -17.27 10.04 -2.64
CA THR A 114 -17.76 8.89 -3.41
C THR A 114 -16.88 8.66 -4.64
N THR A 115 -16.55 9.70 -5.40
CA THR A 115 -15.61 9.64 -6.52
C THR A 115 -14.24 9.10 -6.07
N ARG A 116 -13.73 9.58 -4.92
CA ARG A 116 -12.46 9.08 -4.34
C ARG A 116 -12.54 7.60 -3.99
N ARG A 117 -13.66 7.14 -3.40
CA ARG A 117 -13.87 5.71 -3.08
C ARG A 117 -13.81 4.86 -4.35
N ARG A 118 -14.44 5.30 -5.45
CA ARG A 118 -14.39 4.60 -6.75
C ARG A 118 -12.99 4.51 -7.35
N ILE A 119 -12.21 5.57 -7.24
CA ILE A 119 -10.80 5.55 -7.69
C ILE A 119 -9.99 4.57 -6.83
N ARG A 120 -10.23 4.53 -5.51
CA ARG A 120 -9.52 3.61 -4.60
C ARG A 120 -9.91 2.15 -4.80
N GLU A 121 -11.14 1.86 -5.20
CA GLU A 121 -11.60 0.49 -5.52
C GLU A 121 -10.76 -0.15 -6.63
N THR A 122 -10.17 0.63 -7.53
CA THR A 122 -9.24 0.11 -8.56
C THR A 122 -7.78 0.06 -8.11
N GLY A 123 -7.51 0.16 -6.80
CA GLY A 123 -6.15 0.20 -6.25
C GLY A 123 -5.39 1.50 -6.50
N ARG A 124 -6.05 2.55 -7.05
CA ARG A 124 -5.39 3.82 -7.33
C ARG A 124 -5.45 4.76 -6.14
N GLN A 125 -4.29 5.22 -5.73
CA GLN A 125 -4.12 6.21 -4.68
C GLN A 125 -3.08 7.24 -5.12
N CYS A 126 -3.41 8.51 -4.94
CA CYS A 126 -2.43 9.57 -5.11
C CYS A 126 -1.53 9.65 -3.87
N PHE A 127 -0.22 9.69 -4.10
CA PHE A 127 0.80 9.98 -3.11
C PHE A 127 1.45 11.33 -3.43
N ILE A 128 2.20 11.85 -2.47
CA ILE A 128 3.01 13.05 -2.69
C ILE A 128 4.23 12.63 -3.54
N PRO A 129 4.47 13.25 -4.71
CA PRO A 129 5.62 12.92 -5.53
C PRO A 129 6.92 13.29 -4.81
N ALA A 130 7.95 12.45 -4.96
CA ALA A 130 9.27 12.75 -4.41
C ALA A 130 9.86 13.99 -5.09
N ARG A 131 10.42 14.91 -4.31
CA ARG A 131 11.20 16.03 -4.83
C ARG A 131 12.58 15.51 -5.23
N LYS A 132 12.97 15.72 -6.48
CA LYS A 132 14.28 15.32 -7.04
C LYS A 132 14.83 16.49 -7.84
N GLU A 133 16.16 16.58 -7.89
CA GLU A 133 16.86 17.52 -8.77
C GLU A 133 16.55 17.22 -10.24
N THR A 134 16.41 18.26 -11.05
CA THR A 134 16.20 18.13 -12.50
C THR A 134 17.48 17.67 -13.17
N LEU A 135 17.45 16.50 -13.81
CA LEU A 135 18.60 15.96 -14.52
C LEU A 135 18.72 16.57 -15.91
N THR A 136 19.88 17.13 -16.21
CA THR A 136 20.32 17.43 -17.59
C THR A 136 20.62 16.13 -18.34
N GLU A 137 20.69 16.19 -19.66
CA GLU A 137 20.96 14.99 -20.46
C GLU A 137 22.35 14.41 -20.16
N ALA A 138 23.37 15.27 -20.01
CA ALA A 138 24.70 14.86 -19.58
C ALA A 138 24.69 14.11 -18.24
N HIS A 139 23.88 14.55 -17.26
CA HIS A 139 23.74 13.82 -15.99
C HIS A 139 23.10 12.44 -16.17
N ARG A 140 22.17 12.26 -17.12
CA ARG A 140 21.53 10.96 -17.39
C ARG A 140 22.51 9.99 -18.04
N GLU A 141 23.29 10.45 -19.02
CA GLU A 141 24.32 9.66 -19.69
C GLU A 141 25.41 9.23 -18.71
N ALA A 142 25.97 10.17 -17.92
CA ALA A 142 26.96 9.86 -16.91
C ALA A 142 26.45 8.83 -15.89
N ARG A 143 25.18 8.94 -15.45
CA ARG A 143 24.56 7.98 -14.53
C ARG A 143 24.30 6.61 -15.16
N LYS A 144 24.08 6.51 -16.47
CA LYS A 144 23.95 5.22 -17.18
C LYS A 144 25.31 4.55 -17.39
N MET A 145 26.32 5.35 -17.74
CA MET A 145 27.70 4.89 -17.89
C MET A 145 28.33 4.49 -16.55
N PHE A 146 27.84 5.04 -15.43
CA PHE A 146 28.36 4.78 -14.10
C PHE A 146 28.30 3.29 -13.71
N PRO A 147 27.15 2.58 -13.73
CA PRO A 147 27.12 1.12 -13.48
C PRO A 147 28.05 0.30 -14.39
N GLU A 148 28.18 0.70 -15.65
CA GLU A 148 28.95 -0.02 -16.66
C GLU A 148 30.45 0.16 -16.46
N ALA A 149 30.89 1.38 -16.11
CA ALA A 149 32.26 1.68 -15.69
C ALA A 149 32.62 1.07 -14.31
N TYR A 150 31.61 0.74 -13.49
CA TYR A 150 31.74 0.22 -12.12
C TYR A 150 31.52 -1.30 -12.00
N ALA A 151 31.16 -2.00 -13.09
CA ALA A 151 31.06 -3.46 -13.11
C ALA A 151 32.42 -4.15 -12.93
N ASP A 152 33.51 -3.41 -13.16
CA ASP A 152 34.90 -3.84 -12.93
C ASP A 152 35.41 -3.28 -11.59
N SER A 153 35.54 -4.13 -10.58
CA SER A 153 35.76 -3.74 -9.18
C SER A 153 37.11 -3.06 -8.92
N ARG A 154 38.09 -3.21 -9.81
CA ARG A 154 39.41 -2.53 -9.71
C ARG A 154 39.35 -1.04 -10.00
N ARG A 155 38.34 -0.59 -10.76
CA ARG A 155 38.17 0.81 -11.17
C ARG A 155 37.55 1.70 -10.08
N LEU A 156 36.96 1.08 -9.06
CA LEU A 156 36.26 1.74 -7.95
C LEU A 156 37.21 2.52 -7.05
N GLU A 157 38.37 1.95 -6.71
CA GLU A 157 39.37 2.62 -5.86
C GLU A 157 39.98 3.84 -6.57
N GLU A 158 40.29 3.70 -7.85
CA GLU A 158 40.80 4.77 -8.71
C GLU A 158 39.79 5.92 -8.84
N PHE A 159 38.50 5.63 -9.03
CA PHE A 159 37.47 6.65 -9.20
C PHE A 159 37.14 7.39 -7.89
N VAL A 160 37.09 6.68 -6.75
CA VAL A 160 36.89 7.31 -5.44
C VAL A 160 38.08 8.21 -5.09
N HIS A 161 39.31 7.77 -5.38
CA HIS A 161 40.51 8.61 -5.24
C HIS A 161 40.48 9.83 -6.19
N ALA A 162 40.12 9.65 -7.46
CA ALA A 162 40.05 10.74 -8.43
C ALA A 162 38.99 11.78 -8.07
N ARG A 163 37.81 11.35 -7.58
CA ARG A 163 36.76 12.26 -7.13
C ARG A 163 37.14 13.01 -5.86
N SER A 164 37.86 12.36 -4.93
CA SER A 164 38.42 13.01 -3.74
C SER A 164 39.40 14.12 -4.13
N GLN A 165 40.34 13.83 -5.02
CA GLN A 165 41.33 14.80 -5.51
C GLN A 165 40.70 15.95 -6.31
N GLN A 166 39.64 15.68 -7.08
CA GLN A 166 38.94 16.73 -7.84
C GLN A 166 38.19 17.68 -6.91
N VAL A 167 37.50 17.16 -5.88
CA VAL A 167 36.85 18.00 -4.86
C VAL A 167 37.89 18.82 -4.10
N GLU A 168 39.08 18.27 -3.82
CA GLU A 168 40.21 18.99 -3.22
C GLU A 168 40.77 20.09 -4.13
N ARG A 169 40.87 19.85 -5.45
CA ARG A 169 41.29 20.86 -6.44
C ARG A 169 40.26 21.96 -6.61
N ASP A 170 38.98 21.61 -6.77
CA ASP A 170 37.88 22.58 -6.85
C ASP A 170 37.78 23.42 -5.56
N TRP A 171 38.04 22.83 -4.38
CA TRP A 171 38.15 23.59 -3.12
C TRP A 171 39.42 24.45 -3.03
N SER A 172 40.53 24.03 -3.67
CA SER A 172 41.80 24.77 -3.68
C SER A 172 41.77 25.97 -4.65
N ASP A 173 41.08 25.85 -5.79
CA ASP A 173 40.99 26.89 -6.81
C ASP A 173 40.07 28.06 -6.39
N HIS A 174 39.24 27.87 -5.35
CA HIS A 174 38.32 28.89 -4.83
C HIS A 174 38.76 29.54 -3.51
N ILE A 175 39.81 29.03 -2.86
CA ILE A 175 40.40 29.63 -1.65
C ILE A 175 41.75 30.24 -2.02
N THR A 176 41.73 31.44 -2.60
CA THR A 176 42.92 32.29 -2.67
C THR A 176 43.13 32.95 -1.32
N TRP A 177 44.11 32.47 -0.55
CA TRP A 177 44.63 33.26 0.56
C TRP A 177 45.38 34.46 -0.04
N PRO A 178 45.00 35.71 0.29
CA PRO A 178 45.74 36.87 -0.18
C PRO A 178 47.19 36.78 0.32
N GLN A 179 48.16 36.95 -0.58
CA GLN A 179 49.58 36.92 -0.23
C GLN A 179 49.86 38.01 0.81
N GLY A 180 50.28 37.59 2.02
CA GLY A 180 50.51 38.49 3.16
C GLY A 180 49.55 38.34 4.33
N ALA A 181 48.59 37.41 4.29
CA ALA A 181 47.77 37.10 5.46
C ALA A 181 48.63 36.44 6.57
N THR A 182 49.02 37.21 7.58
CA THR A 182 49.57 36.66 8.83
C THR A 182 48.49 35.88 9.55
N LEU A 183 48.80 34.67 10.01
CA LEU A 183 47.93 33.88 10.88
C LEU A 183 47.39 34.76 12.01
N PRO A 184 46.09 34.69 12.35
CA PRO A 184 45.57 35.42 13.51
C PRO A 184 46.39 35.00 14.74
N PRO A 185 46.79 35.95 15.61
CA PRO A 185 47.59 35.62 16.78
C PRO A 185 46.87 34.54 17.58
N SER A 186 47.61 33.50 17.99
CA SER A 186 47.09 32.42 18.82
C SER A 186 46.32 33.00 20.01
N LEU A 187 45.08 32.56 20.20
CA LEU A 187 44.29 32.95 21.36
C LEU A 187 45.12 32.75 22.63
N PRO A 188 45.17 33.74 23.54
CA PRO A 188 45.91 33.57 24.78
C PRO A 188 45.35 32.35 25.54
N PRO A 189 46.21 31.57 26.23
CA PRO A 189 45.74 30.43 27.00
C PRO A 189 44.70 30.92 28.01
N ALA A 190 43.55 30.25 28.04
CA ALA A 190 42.46 30.58 28.95
C ALA A 190 42.99 30.57 30.39
N SER A 191 42.96 31.72 31.07
CA SER A 191 43.19 31.82 32.50
C SER A 191 42.04 31.08 33.21
N LEU A 192 42.36 29.93 33.78
CA LEU A 192 41.47 29.24 34.72
C LEU A 192 41.35 30.11 35.97
N ASN A 193 40.16 30.67 36.19
CA ASN A 193 39.67 31.07 37.50
C ASN A 193 38.66 30.02 37.96
#